data_AF-A0A960E667-F1
#
_entry.id   AF-A0A960E667-F1
#
_cell.length_a   1.000
_cell.length_b   1.000
_cell.length_c   1.000
_cell.angle_alpha   90.00
_cell.angle_beta   90.00
_cell.angle_gamma   90.00
#
_symmetry.space_group_name_H-M   'P 1'
#
loop_
_entity.id
_entity.type
_entity.pdbx_description
1 polymer ?
#
loop_
_entity_poly.entity_id
_entity_poly.type
_entity_poly.pdbx_seq_one_letter_code
_entity_poly.pdbx_strand_id
1 'polypeptide(L)'
;MRRPIVAVLALAAAGLAACETTQPVDPVVIPADPAVVFEPIGRYDTGLGESAAEIATYEDGRAYVTNAAENALDIVDLADPTEPALIERVSMERYGAGINSVDAKGDVVVVAVEADPKTDPGTVVFLDRDGALLSSVRVGALPDMVTFTPDGRYVLVANEGEPNDDYDVDPEGTITVITAQPFIEAGTDGATTSANEFVRTVDFRAYDPGGTRALPAGVRIYGPGATPSQDLEPEYIGVSGDSRNAYVTLQENNAVAVIDVATARLVRIDALGTKDHMVAGNGLDPSDRDDAIAIANWPVNGVFEPDSIAVADLAGGRYYLTANEGDTRDYDGFGEEERIKDLELDPTNFPDAEALQSDEQIGRLTATVVNGDVDDDGDYDFLEIPGGRSFTIRSAKDGRRVWDSGDHLEQL
;
A
#
# COMPACT_ATOMS: atom_id res chain seq x y z
N MET A 1 -22.20 -26.59 29.53
CA MET A 1 -22.39 -27.35 28.27
C MET A 1 -23.20 -26.50 27.29
N ARG A 2 -22.52 -25.79 26.40
CA ARG A 2 -23.09 -25.20 25.19
C ARG A 2 -22.19 -25.63 24.04
N ARG A 3 -22.79 -26.20 22.99
CA ARG A 3 -22.10 -26.77 21.82
C ARG A 3 -21.79 -25.65 20.82
N PRO A 4 -20.69 -25.74 20.04
CA PRO A 4 -20.47 -24.85 18.91
C PRO A 4 -21.44 -25.24 17.78
N ILE A 5 -22.06 -24.23 17.16
CA ILE A 5 -22.85 -24.40 15.94
C ILE A 5 -21.87 -24.23 14.78
N VAL A 6 -21.62 -25.32 14.06
CA VAL A 6 -21.01 -25.28 12.72
C VAL A 6 -22.12 -24.87 11.75
N ALA A 7 -22.01 -23.69 11.15
CA ALA A 7 -22.90 -23.28 10.06
C ALA A 7 -22.24 -23.65 8.72
N VAL A 8 -22.74 -24.72 8.11
CA VAL A 8 -22.51 -25.05 6.70
C VAL A 8 -23.46 -24.17 5.88
N LEU A 9 -22.92 -23.27 5.06
CA LEU A 9 -23.72 -22.51 4.09
C LEU A 9 -23.98 -23.39 2.86
N ALA A 10 -25.24 -23.80 2.67
CA ALA A 10 -25.71 -24.43 1.44
C ALA A 10 -26.11 -23.35 0.42
N LEU A 11 -25.34 -23.22 -0.66
CA LEU A 11 -25.62 -22.30 -1.75
C LEU A 11 -26.73 -22.88 -2.65
N ALA A 12 -27.88 -22.21 -2.71
CA ALA A 12 -28.93 -22.52 -3.68
C ALA A 12 -28.54 -21.97 -5.06
N ALA A 13 -28.14 -22.86 -5.96
CA ALA A 13 -27.90 -22.51 -7.37
C ALA A 13 -29.24 -22.24 -8.08
N ALA A 14 -29.52 -20.97 -8.38
CA ALA A 14 -30.50 -20.59 -9.38
C ALA A 14 -29.75 -20.23 -10.66
N GLY A 15 -29.81 -21.11 -11.66
CA GLY A 15 -29.28 -20.82 -12.99
C GLY A 15 -30.10 -19.75 -13.68
N LEU A 16 -29.44 -18.81 -14.35
CA LEU A 16 -30.04 -18.03 -15.42
C LEU A 16 -29.08 -17.89 -16.59
N ALA A 17 -29.64 -18.18 -17.76
CA ALA A 17 -29.03 -18.13 -19.07
C ALA A 17 -28.70 -16.69 -19.49
N ALA A 18 -27.66 -16.57 -20.31
CA ALA A 18 -27.22 -15.32 -20.91
C ALA A 18 -28.33 -14.68 -21.78
N CYS A 19 -28.51 -13.38 -21.63
CA CYS A 19 -29.06 -12.50 -22.66
C CYS A 19 -28.42 -11.11 -22.50
N GLU A 20 -27.77 -10.62 -23.56
CA GLU A 20 -27.27 -9.25 -23.66
C GLU A 20 -28.44 -8.26 -23.65
N THR A 21 -28.48 -7.38 -22.66
CA THR A 21 -29.22 -6.11 -22.76
C THR A 21 -28.48 -5.00 -22.02
N THR A 22 -28.14 -3.94 -22.75
CA THR A 22 -27.65 -2.66 -22.25
C THR A 22 -28.76 -1.91 -21.53
N GLN A 23 -28.93 -2.18 -20.23
CA GLN A 23 -29.76 -1.39 -19.33
C GLN A 23 -28.85 -0.82 -18.23
N PRO A 24 -29.05 0.44 -17.79
CA PRO A 24 -28.37 0.97 -16.62
C PRO A 24 -28.72 0.08 -15.42
N VAL A 25 -27.71 -0.45 -14.76
CA VAL A 25 -27.87 -1.24 -13.54
C VAL A 25 -28.33 -0.28 -12.44
N ASP A 26 -29.55 -0.50 -11.93
CA ASP A 26 -30.02 0.18 -10.72
C ASP A 26 -28.99 -0.03 -9.59
N PRO A 27 -28.76 0.98 -8.72
CA PRO A 27 -27.84 0.84 -7.60
C PRO A 27 -28.26 -0.36 -6.74
N VAL A 28 -27.32 -1.27 -6.50
CA VAL A 28 -27.50 -2.37 -5.56
C VAL A 28 -27.66 -1.76 -4.18
N VAL A 29 -28.91 -1.73 -3.68
CA VAL A 29 -29.18 -1.41 -2.29
C VAL A 29 -28.75 -2.62 -1.46
N ILE A 30 -27.57 -2.54 -0.85
CA ILE A 30 -27.13 -3.52 0.14
C ILE A 30 -27.96 -3.25 1.41
N PRO A 31 -28.81 -4.19 1.86
CA PRO A 31 -29.47 -4.03 3.15
C PRO A 31 -28.39 -3.91 4.24
N ALA A 32 -28.58 -3.00 5.19
CA ALA A 32 -27.72 -2.89 6.36
C ALA A 32 -27.71 -4.23 7.11
N ASP A 33 -26.68 -5.03 6.88
CA ASP A 33 -26.39 -6.29 7.57
C ASP A 33 -26.01 -5.96 9.04
N PRO A 34 -26.24 -6.86 10.02
CA PRO A 34 -26.13 -6.52 11.44
C PRO A 34 -24.71 -6.06 11.74
N ALA A 35 -24.60 -4.94 12.45
CA ALA A 35 -23.33 -4.34 12.83
C ALA A 35 -22.31 -5.42 13.22
N VAL A 36 -21.23 -5.54 12.44
CA VAL A 36 -20.06 -6.31 12.85
C VAL A 36 -19.50 -5.55 14.05
N VAL A 37 -19.66 -6.11 15.25
CA VAL A 37 -19.14 -5.53 16.48
C VAL A 37 -17.77 -6.16 16.73
N PHE A 38 -16.74 -5.33 16.71
CA PHE A 38 -15.40 -5.70 17.15
C PHE A 38 -15.25 -5.35 18.63
N GLU A 39 -14.94 -6.35 19.46
CA GLU A 39 -14.62 -6.16 20.88
C GLU A 39 -13.16 -6.55 21.10
N PRO A 40 -12.29 -5.67 21.65
CA PRO A 40 -10.93 -6.04 21.97
C PRO A 40 -10.92 -7.08 23.11
N ILE A 41 -10.27 -8.22 22.90
CA ILE A 41 -10.23 -9.34 23.86
C ILE A 41 -8.89 -9.50 24.59
N GLY A 42 -7.84 -8.84 24.10
CA GLY A 42 -6.50 -8.86 24.67
C GLY A 42 -5.65 -7.76 24.03
N ARG A 43 -4.49 -7.52 24.63
CA ARG A 43 -3.52 -6.52 24.13
C ARG A 43 -2.11 -7.03 24.40
N TYR A 44 -1.29 -7.00 23.37
CA TYR A 44 0.16 -7.05 23.51
C TYR A 44 0.72 -5.64 23.48
N ASP A 45 1.73 -5.36 24.30
CA ASP A 45 2.46 -4.10 24.33
C ASP A 45 3.95 -4.45 24.26
N THR A 46 4.63 -3.94 23.24
CA THR A 46 6.05 -4.23 22.98
C THR A 46 6.95 -3.63 24.07
N GLY A 47 6.45 -2.61 24.79
CA GLY A 47 7.19 -1.84 25.77
C GLY A 47 8.24 -0.88 25.18
N LEU A 48 8.25 -0.69 23.86
CA LEU A 48 9.29 0.08 23.16
C LEU A 48 8.89 1.53 22.85
N GLY A 49 7.59 1.84 22.81
CA GLY A 49 7.10 3.20 22.58
C GLY A 49 6.86 3.50 21.10
N GLU A 50 7.33 4.65 20.65
CA GLU A 50 7.18 5.12 19.25
C GLU A 50 7.94 4.19 18.28
N SER A 51 7.44 4.10 17.04
CA SER A 51 8.03 3.26 15.97
C SER A 51 8.18 1.78 16.33
N ALA A 52 7.19 1.25 17.06
CA ALA A 52 7.10 -0.16 17.45
C ALA A 52 5.71 -0.72 17.12
N ALA A 53 5.64 -2.03 16.84
CA ALA A 53 4.42 -2.72 16.42
C ALA A 53 3.75 -2.14 15.16
N GLU A 54 4.56 -1.81 14.16
CA GLU A 54 4.10 -1.20 12.90
C GLU A 54 3.45 -2.23 11.97
N ILE A 55 4.17 -3.31 11.64
CA ILE A 55 3.65 -4.41 10.83
C ILE A 55 3.50 -5.66 11.70
N ALA A 56 2.35 -6.32 11.57
CA ALA A 56 2.08 -7.57 12.26
C ALA A 56 1.45 -8.60 11.32
N THR A 57 1.90 -9.84 11.44
CA THR A 57 1.27 -11.00 10.80
C THR A 57 0.94 -12.07 11.85
N TYR A 58 0.03 -12.98 11.52
CA TYR A 58 -0.40 -14.06 12.40
C TYR A 58 -0.34 -15.39 11.66
N GLU A 59 0.28 -16.39 12.29
CA GLU A 59 0.29 -17.77 11.78
C GLU A 59 0.33 -18.77 12.95
N ASP A 60 -0.58 -19.76 12.92
CA ASP A 60 -0.63 -20.90 13.85
C ASP A 60 -0.46 -20.55 15.35
N GLY A 61 -1.27 -19.59 15.83
CA GLY A 61 -1.26 -19.19 17.24
C GLY A 61 -0.10 -18.28 17.64
N ARG A 62 0.64 -17.71 16.69
CA ARG A 62 1.66 -16.69 16.95
C ARG A 62 1.43 -15.43 16.14
N ALA A 63 1.72 -14.29 16.73
CA ALA A 63 1.94 -13.06 15.99
C ALA A 63 3.44 -12.79 15.84
N TYR A 64 3.82 -12.21 14.71
CA TYR A 64 5.15 -11.71 14.43
C TYR A 64 5.01 -10.21 14.19
N VAL A 65 5.73 -9.40 14.97
CA VAL A 65 5.48 -7.96 15.08
C VAL A 65 6.80 -7.20 14.89
N THR A 66 6.84 -6.28 13.94
CA THR A 66 8.04 -5.47 13.67
C THR A 66 8.18 -4.36 14.72
N ASN A 67 9.43 -4.03 15.05
CA ASN A 67 9.78 -2.90 15.91
C ASN A 67 10.92 -2.12 15.25
N ALA A 68 10.58 -1.12 14.45
CA ALA A 68 11.52 -0.33 13.67
C ALA A 68 12.59 0.35 14.54
N ALA A 69 12.19 0.97 15.67
CA ALA A 69 13.11 1.69 16.57
C ALA A 69 14.26 0.82 17.14
N GLU A 70 14.03 -0.49 17.30
CA GLU A 70 15.01 -1.44 17.84
C GLU A 70 15.55 -2.39 16.76
N ASN A 71 15.12 -2.22 15.50
CA ASN A 71 15.42 -3.12 14.40
C ASN A 71 15.24 -4.61 14.80
N ALA A 72 14.05 -4.94 15.31
CA ALA A 72 13.79 -6.25 15.91
C ALA A 72 12.39 -6.80 15.60
N LEU A 73 12.29 -8.13 15.54
CA LEU A 73 11.04 -8.86 15.40
C LEU A 73 10.61 -9.45 16.75
N ASP A 74 9.42 -9.13 17.22
CA ASP A 74 8.79 -9.82 18.33
C ASP A 74 7.99 -11.03 17.85
N ILE A 75 8.19 -12.17 18.52
CA ILE A 75 7.38 -13.37 18.37
C ILE A 75 6.47 -13.47 19.60
N VAL A 76 5.16 -13.38 19.39
CA VAL A 76 4.16 -13.31 20.46
C VAL A 76 3.28 -14.56 20.42
N ASP A 77 3.13 -15.22 21.56
CA ASP A 77 2.14 -16.28 21.76
C ASP A 77 0.73 -15.68 21.76
N LEU A 78 -0.10 -16.21 20.87
CA LEU A 78 -1.52 -15.90 20.72
C LEU A 78 -2.37 -17.18 20.70
N ALA A 79 -1.88 -18.28 21.27
CA ALA A 79 -2.69 -19.49 21.48
C ALA A 79 -3.89 -19.21 22.41
N ASP A 80 -3.72 -18.32 23.39
CA ASP A 80 -4.80 -17.64 24.10
C ASP A 80 -4.75 -16.13 23.80
N PRO A 81 -5.61 -15.61 22.92
CA PRO A 81 -5.59 -14.20 22.52
C PRO A 81 -6.02 -13.24 23.64
N THR A 82 -6.49 -13.75 24.79
CA THR A 82 -6.81 -12.92 25.97
C THR A 82 -5.60 -12.65 26.86
N GLU A 83 -4.54 -13.45 26.73
CA GLU A 83 -3.28 -13.31 27.46
C GLU A 83 -2.06 -13.39 26.51
N PRO A 84 -1.87 -12.42 25.58
CA PRO A 84 -0.71 -12.41 24.70
C PRO A 84 0.61 -12.33 25.48
N ALA A 85 1.61 -13.12 25.08
CA ALA A 85 2.90 -13.16 25.77
C ALA A 85 4.07 -13.17 24.78
N LEU A 86 5.10 -12.35 25.02
CA LEU A 86 6.34 -12.39 24.25
C LEU A 86 7.03 -13.75 24.44
N ILE A 87 7.35 -14.42 23.33
CA ILE A 87 8.17 -15.63 23.27
C ILE A 87 9.64 -15.22 23.13
N GLU A 88 9.96 -14.42 22.12
CA GLU A 88 11.34 -14.04 21.76
C GLU A 88 11.35 -12.69 21.05
N ARG A 89 12.44 -11.93 21.20
CA ARG A 89 12.72 -10.71 20.44
C ARG A 89 13.99 -10.92 19.62
N VAL A 90 13.83 -11.08 18.31
CA VAL A 90 14.92 -11.40 17.38
C VAL A 90 15.50 -10.11 16.80
N SER A 91 16.77 -9.83 17.08
CA SER A 91 17.48 -8.68 16.51
C SER A 91 17.79 -8.87 15.01
N MET A 92 17.52 -7.84 14.21
CA MET A 92 17.81 -7.78 12.77
C MET A 92 19.09 -7.00 12.42
N GLU A 93 19.82 -6.46 13.40
CA GLU A 93 21.04 -5.63 13.21
C GLU A 93 22.08 -6.25 12.27
N ARG A 94 22.17 -7.59 12.25
CA ARG A 94 23.12 -8.32 11.40
C ARG A 94 22.74 -8.34 9.91
N TYR A 95 21.54 -7.91 9.54
CA TYR A 95 20.99 -7.98 8.19
C TYR A 95 20.78 -6.61 7.54
N GLY A 96 20.75 -5.55 8.33
CA GLY A 96 20.47 -4.20 7.87
C GLY A 96 20.19 -3.25 9.05
N ALA A 97 19.62 -2.09 8.75
CA ALA A 97 19.48 -0.98 9.69
C ALA A 97 18.05 -0.78 10.21
N GLY A 98 17.03 -1.10 9.42
CA GLY A 98 15.61 -0.99 9.79
C GLY A 98 14.82 -2.22 9.38
N ILE A 99 13.88 -2.64 10.22
CA ILE A 99 12.92 -3.71 9.93
C ILE A 99 11.63 -3.07 9.43
N ASN A 100 11.25 -3.34 8.18
CA ASN A 100 10.10 -2.65 7.57
C ASN A 100 8.88 -3.55 7.57
N SER A 101 9.02 -4.83 7.21
CA SER A 101 7.87 -5.73 7.08
C SER A 101 8.15 -7.18 7.48
N VAL A 102 7.07 -7.91 7.81
CA VAL A 102 7.09 -9.32 8.16
C VAL A 102 5.88 -10.04 7.58
N ASP A 103 6.09 -11.26 7.08
CA ASP A 103 5.01 -12.20 6.76
C ASP A 103 5.37 -13.63 7.20
N ALA A 104 4.35 -14.47 7.43
CA ALA A 104 4.52 -15.82 7.93
C ALA A 104 3.65 -16.83 7.17
N LYS A 105 4.20 -18.02 6.93
CA LYS A 105 3.51 -19.12 6.26
C LYS A 105 4.00 -20.47 6.77
N GLY A 106 3.10 -21.23 7.39
CA GLY A 106 3.44 -22.47 8.09
C GLY A 106 4.45 -22.20 9.20
N ASP A 107 5.58 -22.90 9.16
CA ASP A 107 6.65 -22.77 10.15
C ASP A 107 7.76 -21.79 9.71
N VAL A 108 7.50 -20.93 8.71
CA VAL A 108 8.48 -20.00 8.14
C VAL A 108 8.00 -18.56 8.31
N VAL A 109 8.93 -17.69 8.67
CA VAL A 109 8.74 -16.24 8.77
C VAL A 109 9.73 -15.56 7.82
N VAL A 110 9.29 -14.54 7.10
CA VAL A 110 10.14 -13.69 6.28
C VAL A 110 10.09 -12.26 6.77
N VAL A 111 11.25 -11.62 6.83
CA VAL A 111 11.40 -10.25 7.32
C VAL A 111 12.15 -9.43 6.27
N ALA A 112 11.60 -8.28 5.90
CA ALA A 112 12.27 -7.28 5.07
C ALA A 112 13.06 -6.32 5.94
N VAL A 113 14.33 -6.11 5.59
CA VAL A 113 15.27 -5.28 6.34
C VAL A 113 16.01 -4.36 5.37
N GLU A 114 15.90 -3.05 5.57
CA GLU A 114 16.59 -2.04 4.77
C GLU A 114 18.10 -1.95 5.09
N ALA A 115 18.86 -1.40 4.15
CA ALA A 115 20.28 -1.14 4.33
C ALA A 115 20.52 0.22 5.00
N ASP A 116 21.76 0.47 5.45
CA ASP A 116 22.26 1.82 5.74
C ASP A 116 23.43 2.11 4.79
N PRO A 117 23.29 3.07 3.86
CA PRO A 117 22.11 3.93 3.64
C PRO A 117 20.90 3.19 3.05
N LYS A 118 19.67 3.72 3.23
CA LYS A 118 18.41 3.08 2.74
C LYS A 118 18.36 2.90 1.21
N THR A 119 19.10 3.75 0.50
CA THR A 119 19.25 3.70 -0.97
C THR A 119 20.06 2.50 -1.46
N ASP A 120 20.77 1.79 -0.57
CA ASP A 120 21.47 0.56 -0.91
C ASP A 120 20.52 -0.66 -0.89
N PRO A 121 20.83 -1.73 -1.66
CA PRO A 121 20.10 -2.99 -1.62
C PRO A 121 19.96 -3.60 -0.21
N GLY A 122 18.71 -3.80 0.22
CA GLY A 122 18.36 -4.43 1.50
C GLY A 122 18.39 -5.96 1.48
N THR A 123 17.81 -6.57 2.52
CA THR A 123 17.84 -8.01 2.76
C THR A 123 16.45 -8.54 3.13
N VAL A 124 16.06 -9.69 2.58
CA VAL A 124 15.00 -10.53 3.14
C VAL A 124 15.62 -11.67 3.95
N VAL A 125 15.15 -11.83 5.19
CA VAL A 125 15.61 -12.84 6.15
C VAL A 125 14.54 -13.91 6.28
N PHE A 126 14.90 -15.17 6.05
CA PHE A 126 14.05 -16.32 6.31
C PHE A 126 14.38 -16.88 7.69
N LEU A 127 13.39 -16.95 8.56
CA LEU A 127 13.47 -17.53 9.90
C LEU A 127 12.50 -18.72 10.00
N ASP A 128 12.76 -19.63 10.92
CA ASP A 128 11.73 -20.54 11.38
C ASP A 128 10.75 -19.84 12.34
N ARG A 129 9.67 -20.54 12.71
CA ARG A 129 8.64 -20.01 13.62
C ARG A 129 9.16 -19.54 14.98
N ASP A 130 10.33 -20.01 15.42
CA ASP A 130 10.94 -19.68 16.71
C ASP A 130 12.00 -18.57 16.57
N GLY A 131 12.19 -18.02 15.36
CA GLY A 131 13.11 -16.92 15.09
C GLY A 131 14.53 -17.37 14.74
N ALA A 132 14.78 -18.67 14.56
CA ALA A 132 16.09 -19.14 14.14
C ALA A 132 16.28 -18.94 12.63
N LEU A 133 17.46 -18.46 12.24
CA LEU A 133 17.77 -18.24 10.83
C LEU A 133 17.72 -19.54 10.01
N LEU A 134 16.99 -19.47 8.89
CA LEU A 134 17.04 -20.45 7.81
C LEU A 134 17.99 -19.98 6.71
N SER A 135 17.82 -18.76 6.21
CA SER A 135 18.68 -18.15 5.18
C SER A 135 18.41 -16.64 5.06
N SER A 136 19.17 -15.95 4.21
CA SER A 136 18.88 -14.56 3.84
C SER A 136 19.28 -14.29 2.39
N VAL A 137 18.67 -13.26 1.80
CA VAL A 137 18.85 -12.93 0.39
C VAL A 137 18.83 -11.42 0.18
N ARG A 138 19.73 -10.90 -0.66
CA ARG A 138 19.74 -9.49 -1.05
C ARG A 138 18.61 -9.21 -2.05
N VAL A 139 17.97 -8.06 -1.90
CA VAL A 139 16.84 -7.61 -2.73
C VAL A 139 17.09 -6.18 -3.25
N GLY A 140 16.07 -5.41 -3.61
CA GLY A 140 16.22 -4.02 -4.07
C GLY A 140 16.52 -3.05 -2.92
N ALA A 141 16.63 -1.75 -3.26
CA ALA A 141 16.77 -0.68 -2.28
C ALA A 141 15.45 -0.49 -1.52
N LEU A 142 15.54 -0.21 -0.21
CA LEU A 142 14.39 -0.04 0.68
C LEU A 142 13.30 -1.12 0.50
N PRO A 143 13.54 -2.38 0.91
CA PRO A 143 12.52 -3.41 0.89
C PRO A 143 11.46 -3.08 1.95
N ASP A 144 10.42 -2.41 1.51
CA ASP A 144 9.37 -1.89 2.36
C ASP A 144 8.43 -3.02 2.81
N MET A 145 7.75 -3.67 1.86
CA MET A 145 6.81 -4.75 2.15
C MET A 145 7.29 -6.13 1.68
N VAL A 146 7.03 -7.17 2.49
CA VAL A 146 7.22 -8.58 2.11
C VAL A 146 5.95 -9.40 2.31
N THR A 147 5.64 -10.30 1.38
CA THR A 147 4.52 -11.24 1.52
C THR A 147 4.73 -12.58 0.83
N PHE A 148 4.16 -13.64 1.40
CA PHE A 148 4.00 -14.93 0.74
C PHE A 148 2.84 -14.92 -0.25
N THR A 149 3.04 -15.61 -1.36
CA THR A 149 1.92 -16.11 -2.15
C THR A 149 1.03 -17.06 -1.33
N PRO A 150 -0.29 -17.11 -1.58
CA PRO A 150 -1.19 -18.00 -0.84
C PRO A 150 -0.79 -19.49 -0.85
N ASP A 151 -0.15 -19.96 -1.92
CA ASP A 151 0.38 -21.32 -2.04
C ASP A 151 1.78 -21.53 -1.43
N GLY A 152 2.39 -20.48 -0.90
CA GLY A 152 3.70 -20.49 -0.23
C GLY A 152 4.90 -20.70 -1.16
N ARG A 153 4.71 -20.78 -2.48
CA ARG A 153 5.81 -21.08 -3.42
C ARG A 153 6.73 -19.88 -3.66
N TYR A 154 6.19 -18.68 -3.55
CA TYR A 154 6.93 -17.44 -3.74
C TYR A 154 6.79 -16.50 -2.56
N VAL A 155 7.85 -15.75 -2.31
CA VAL A 155 7.88 -14.53 -1.49
C VAL A 155 8.06 -13.35 -2.45
N LEU A 156 7.26 -12.32 -2.26
CA LEU A 156 7.28 -11.08 -3.02
C LEU A 156 7.75 -9.95 -2.12
N VAL A 157 8.56 -9.05 -2.67
CA VAL A 157 9.10 -7.89 -1.96
C VAL A 157 8.90 -6.66 -2.81
N ALA A 158 8.20 -5.67 -2.26
CA ALA A 158 8.18 -4.33 -2.82
C ALA A 158 9.46 -3.64 -2.33
N ASN A 159 10.32 -3.24 -3.26
CA ASN A 159 11.50 -2.47 -2.91
C ASN A 159 11.24 -1.08 -3.46
N GLU A 160 10.87 -0.19 -2.56
CA GLU A 160 10.30 1.12 -2.83
C GLU A 160 11.28 1.96 -3.65
N GLY A 161 12.53 2.00 -3.23
CA GLY A 161 13.57 2.70 -3.97
C GLY A 161 13.53 4.21 -3.79
N GLU A 162 13.07 4.69 -2.64
CA GLU A 162 13.09 6.12 -2.31
C GLU A 162 14.49 6.75 -2.46
N PRO A 163 14.55 8.04 -2.81
CA PRO A 163 15.77 8.82 -2.81
C PRO A 163 16.31 9.05 -1.39
N ASN A 164 17.54 9.56 -1.31
CA ASN A 164 18.04 10.17 -0.09
C ASN A 164 17.49 11.60 0.09
N ASP A 165 17.61 12.16 1.31
CA ASP A 165 17.08 13.49 1.65
C ASP A 165 17.55 14.62 0.72
N ASP A 166 18.80 14.57 0.24
CA ASP A 166 19.36 15.56 -0.70
C ASP A 166 18.85 15.38 -2.15
N TYR A 167 18.13 14.30 -2.44
CA TYR A 167 17.62 13.89 -3.76
C TYR A 167 18.72 13.71 -4.84
N ASP A 168 19.97 13.45 -4.43
CA ASP A 168 21.11 13.25 -5.35
C ASP A 168 21.46 11.77 -5.60
N VAL A 169 20.88 10.87 -4.80
CA VAL A 169 20.90 9.42 -4.97
C VAL A 169 19.46 8.91 -4.95
N ASP A 170 18.96 8.59 -6.14
CA ASP A 170 17.60 8.10 -6.39
C ASP A 170 17.67 6.72 -7.07
N PRO A 171 17.59 5.61 -6.30
CA PRO A 171 17.68 4.27 -6.84
C PRO A 171 16.41 3.89 -7.64
N GLU A 172 16.44 2.75 -8.33
CA GLU A 172 15.23 2.27 -9.02
C GLU A 172 14.32 1.51 -8.07
N GLY A 173 13.03 1.86 -8.06
CA GLY A 173 11.98 1.04 -7.47
C GLY A 173 11.79 -0.29 -8.23
N THR A 174 11.61 -1.38 -7.49
CA THR A 174 11.57 -2.74 -8.06
C THR A 174 10.68 -3.69 -7.26
N ILE A 175 10.27 -4.79 -7.89
CA ILE A 175 9.61 -5.90 -7.19
C ILE A 175 10.50 -7.15 -7.26
N THR A 176 10.85 -7.72 -6.12
CA THR A 176 11.64 -8.95 -6.05
C THR A 176 10.71 -10.16 -5.86
N VAL A 177 10.88 -11.17 -6.71
CA VAL A 177 10.14 -12.45 -6.68
C VAL A 177 11.09 -13.59 -6.35
N ILE A 178 10.95 -14.13 -5.14
CA ILE A 178 11.79 -15.19 -4.59
C ILE A 178 11.02 -16.50 -4.65
N THR A 179 11.60 -17.55 -5.23
CA THR A 179 11.11 -18.92 -5.08
C THR A 179 11.52 -19.41 -3.69
N ALA A 180 10.54 -19.67 -2.81
CA ALA A 180 10.80 -19.77 -1.37
C ALA A 180 11.50 -21.07 -0.94
N GLN A 181 11.08 -22.21 -1.50
CA GLN A 181 11.52 -23.55 -1.04
C GLN A 181 13.04 -23.70 -0.86
N PRO A 182 13.90 -23.28 -1.82
CA PRO A 182 15.34 -23.46 -1.67
C PRO A 182 15.95 -22.65 -0.53
N PHE A 183 15.36 -21.51 -0.17
CA PHE A 183 15.78 -20.67 0.96
C PHE A 183 15.29 -21.22 2.30
N ILE A 184 14.12 -21.86 2.31
CA ILE A 184 13.59 -22.58 3.47
C ILE A 184 14.43 -23.82 3.78
N GLU A 185 14.82 -24.59 2.76
CA GLU A 185 15.57 -25.84 2.92
C GLU A 185 17.08 -25.66 3.12
N ALA A 186 17.64 -24.47 2.84
CA ALA A 186 19.08 -24.23 2.92
C ALA A 186 19.66 -24.46 4.33
N GLY A 187 18.91 -24.08 5.38
CA GLY A 187 19.36 -24.13 6.77
C GLY A 187 20.60 -23.26 7.06
N THR A 188 21.06 -23.25 8.32
CA THR A 188 22.19 -22.41 8.78
C THR A 188 23.54 -22.71 8.12
N ASP A 189 23.67 -23.81 7.36
CA ASP A 189 24.92 -24.33 6.80
C ASP A 189 25.26 -23.77 5.41
N GLY A 190 24.64 -22.66 5.00
CA GLY A 190 25.23 -21.76 4.02
C GLY A 190 25.52 -22.40 2.65
N ALA A 191 24.64 -23.28 2.17
CA ALA A 191 24.53 -23.45 0.73
C ALA A 191 23.93 -22.14 0.21
N THR A 192 24.80 -21.22 -0.21
CA THR A 192 24.43 -20.15 -1.12
C THR A 192 23.83 -20.79 -2.35
N THR A 193 22.52 -21.05 -2.31
CA THR A 193 21.72 -21.10 -3.52
C THR A 193 22.11 -19.83 -4.26
N SER A 194 22.68 -19.99 -5.45
CA SER A 194 23.03 -18.82 -6.27
C SER A 194 21.74 -18.02 -6.40
N ALA A 195 21.65 -16.90 -5.67
CA ALA A 195 20.41 -16.13 -5.52
C ALA A 195 19.78 -15.88 -6.90
N ASN A 196 20.63 -15.68 -7.91
CA ASN A 196 20.26 -15.46 -9.30
C ASN A 196 19.36 -16.52 -9.96
N GLU A 197 19.30 -17.78 -9.48
CA GLU A 197 18.37 -18.78 -10.07
C GLU A 197 16.95 -18.67 -9.48
N PHE A 198 16.84 -18.32 -8.21
CA PHE A 198 15.59 -18.36 -7.46
C PHE A 198 15.02 -16.98 -7.14
N VAL A 199 15.78 -15.92 -7.42
CA VAL A 199 15.40 -14.52 -7.23
C VAL A 199 15.31 -13.86 -8.60
N ARG A 200 14.19 -13.21 -8.86
CA ARG A 200 13.97 -12.44 -10.08
C ARG A 200 13.47 -11.05 -9.73
N THR A 201 13.96 -10.05 -10.45
CA THR A 201 13.56 -8.66 -10.27
C THR A 201 12.62 -8.26 -11.40
N VAL A 202 11.52 -7.62 -11.04
CA VAL A 202 10.69 -6.84 -11.95
C VAL A 202 11.10 -5.39 -11.82
N ASP A 203 11.47 -4.77 -12.94
CA ASP A 203 11.82 -3.36 -13.03
C ASP A 203 10.83 -2.59 -13.93
N PHE A 204 10.98 -1.28 -13.96
CA PHE A 204 10.16 -0.38 -14.78
C PHE A 204 10.92 0.24 -15.95
N ARG A 205 12.15 -0.18 -16.24
CA ARG A 205 13.01 0.37 -17.30
C ARG A 205 12.41 0.33 -18.70
N ALA A 206 11.39 -0.52 -18.90
CA ALA A 206 10.62 -0.54 -20.12
C ALA A 206 9.89 0.79 -20.41
N TYR A 207 9.65 1.63 -19.41
CA TYR A 207 8.99 2.95 -19.53
C TYR A 207 9.96 4.13 -19.62
N ASP A 208 11.25 3.90 -19.36
CA ASP A 208 12.27 4.95 -19.41
C ASP A 208 12.41 5.59 -20.79
N PRO A 209 13.04 6.77 -20.90
CA PRO A 209 13.43 7.33 -22.18
C PRO A 209 14.22 6.33 -23.04
N GLY A 210 13.64 5.93 -24.18
CA GLY A 210 14.22 4.91 -25.08
C GLY A 210 13.79 3.46 -24.80
N GLY A 211 12.93 3.27 -23.80
CA GLY A 211 12.30 2.00 -23.44
C GLY A 211 11.31 1.47 -24.49
N THR A 212 10.65 0.37 -24.16
CA THR A 212 9.77 -0.38 -25.09
C THR A 212 8.28 -0.14 -24.88
N ARG A 213 7.90 0.57 -23.80
CA ARG A 213 6.51 0.84 -23.41
C ARG A 213 6.35 2.33 -23.12
N ALA A 214 5.14 2.84 -23.36
CA ALA A 214 4.75 4.17 -22.90
C ALA A 214 4.05 4.03 -21.55
N LEU A 215 4.32 4.96 -20.63
CA LEU A 215 3.65 5.00 -19.34
C LEU A 215 2.16 5.33 -19.53
N PRO A 216 1.23 4.69 -18.81
CA PRO A 216 -0.18 5.05 -18.88
C PRO A 216 -0.40 6.52 -18.48
N ALA A 217 -1.32 7.20 -19.18
CA ALA A 217 -1.71 8.55 -18.81
C ALA A 217 -2.34 8.57 -17.40
N GLY A 218 -1.96 9.54 -16.59
CA GLY A 218 -2.42 9.70 -15.21
C GLY A 218 -1.57 8.98 -14.15
N VAL A 219 -0.53 8.25 -14.55
CA VAL A 219 0.55 7.87 -13.62
C VAL A 219 1.45 9.09 -13.42
N ARG A 220 1.71 9.44 -12.17
CA ARG A 220 2.49 10.64 -11.81
C ARG A 220 3.97 10.28 -11.81
N ILE A 221 4.78 11.15 -12.42
CA ILE A 221 6.25 11.09 -12.47
C ILE A 221 6.72 12.53 -12.32
N TYR A 222 7.40 12.83 -11.23
CA TYR A 222 7.63 14.20 -10.79
C TYR A 222 8.89 14.42 -9.93
N GLY A 223 9.62 13.34 -9.62
CA GLY A 223 10.93 13.40 -9.03
C GLY A 223 11.89 14.24 -9.89
N PRO A 224 12.69 15.14 -9.31
CA PRO A 224 13.62 16.00 -10.03
C PRO A 224 14.57 15.27 -11.00
N GLY A 225 14.24 15.27 -12.28
CA GLY A 225 15.07 14.65 -13.32
C GLY A 225 15.08 13.12 -13.33
N ALA A 226 14.18 12.49 -12.59
CA ALA A 226 14.06 11.05 -12.48
C ALA A 226 13.60 10.40 -13.80
N THR A 227 14.07 9.17 -14.06
CA THR A 227 13.39 8.30 -15.03
C THR A 227 12.17 7.65 -14.36
N PRO A 228 11.18 7.17 -15.14
CA PRO A 228 10.09 6.37 -14.58
C PRO A 228 10.55 5.17 -13.74
N SER A 229 11.71 4.56 -14.01
CA SER A 229 12.22 3.48 -13.16
C SER A 229 12.75 3.92 -11.80
N GLN A 230 13.17 5.17 -11.67
CA GLN A 230 13.55 5.76 -10.39
C GLN A 230 12.30 6.22 -9.65
N ASP A 231 11.44 6.95 -10.37
CA ASP A 231 10.25 7.58 -9.80
C ASP A 231 9.12 6.60 -9.42
N LEU A 232 9.04 5.41 -10.03
CA LEU A 232 8.00 4.44 -9.68
C LEU A 232 8.41 3.66 -8.43
N GLU A 233 7.75 3.93 -7.30
CA GLU A 233 8.06 3.41 -5.97
C GLU A 233 7.05 2.34 -5.51
N PRO A 234 7.38 1.03 -5.55
CA PRO A 234 6.50 -0.03 -5.05
C PRO A 234 6.47 -0.10 -3.53
N GLU A 235 5.27 -0.06 -2.94
CA GLU A 235 5.11 -0.01 -1.48
C GLU A 235 4.43 -1.30 -0.95
N TYR A 236 3.15 -1.53 -1.25
CA TYR A 236 2.40 -2.67 -0.72
C TYR A 236 1.96 -3.70 -1.77
N ILE A 237 1.91 -4.98 -1.40
CA ILE A 237 1.60 -6.10 -2.31
C ILE A 237 0.36 -6.89 -1.89
N GLY A 238 -0.65 -6.92 -2.76
CA GLY A 238 -1.79 -7.81 -2.65
C GLY A 238 -1.66 -9.00 -3.60
N VAL A 239 -1.73 -10.24 -3.09
CA VAL A 239 -1.63 -11.44 -3.92
C VAL A 239 -2.98 -12.11 -4.14
N SER A 240 -3.29 -12.44 -5.39
CA SER A 240 -4.50 -13.18 -5.72
C SER A 240 -4.53 -14.59 -5.12
N GLY A 241 -5.74 -15.07 -4.75
CA GLY A 241 -5.94 -16.36 -4.09
C GLY A 241 -5.45 -17.59 -4.87
N ASP A 242 -5.27 -17.49 -6.19
CA ASP A 242 -4.68 -18.54 -7.03
C ASP A 242 -3.15 -18.41 -7.20
N SER A 243 -2.52 -17.46 -6.49
CA SER A 243 -1.08 -17.16 -6.51
C SER A 243 -0.52 -16.79 -7.89
N ARG A 244 -1.37 -16.38 -8.84
CA ARG A 244 -0.93 -16.07 -10.21
C ARG A 244 -0.52 -14.63 -10.41
N ASN A 245 -1.29 -13.72 -9.82
CA ASN A 245 -1.07 -12.28 -9.96
C ASN A 245 -0.81 -11.64 -8.61
N ALA A 246 0.11 -10.69 -8.59
CA ALA A 246 0.28 -9.71 -7.53
C ALA A 246 -0.12 -8.33 -8.04
N TYR A 247 -0.70 -7.52 -7.16
CA TYR A 247 -1.12 -6.14 -7.38
C TYR A 247 -0.31 -5.31 -6.40
N VAL A 248 0.45 -4.37 -6.92
CA VAL A 248 1.47 -3.64 -6.16
C VAL A 248 1.12 -2.17 -6.24
N THR A 249 0.95 -1.52 -5.11
CA THR A 249 0.72 -0.07 -5.07
C THR A 249 1.99 0.68 -5.45
N LEU A 250 1.75 1.84 -6.07
CA LEU A 250 2.75 2.83 -6.43
C LEU A 250 2.14 4.15 -5.93
N GLN A 251 2.22 4.38 -4.63
CA GLN A 251 1.36 5.32 -3.89
C GLN A 251 1.53 6.74 -4.44
N GLU A 252 2.75 7.26 -4.42
CA GLU A 252 3.17 8.58 -4.90
C GLU A 252 2.80 8.75 -6.37
N ASN A 253 2.93 7.68 -7.15
CA ASN A 253 2.60 7.67 -8.58
C ASN A 253 1.09 7.54 -8.87
N ASN A 254 0.26 7.37 -7.84
CA ASN A 254 -1.18 7.18 -7.90
C ASN A 254 -1.58 6.04 -8.85
N ALA A 255 -0.91 4.90 -8.72
CA ALA A 255 -1.02 3.77 -9.64
C ALA A 255 -0.98 2.40 -8.94
N VAL A 256 -1.36 1.36 -9.67
CA VAL A 256 -1.17 -0.05 -9.27
C VAL A 256 -0.50 -0.83 -10.40
N ALA A 257 0.65 -1.44 -10.12
CA ALA A 257 1.30 -2.40 -11.00
C ALA A 257 0.71 -3.81 -10.83
N VAL A 258 0.55 -4.52 -11.94
CA VAL A 258 0.09 -5.92 -11.94
C VAL A 258 1.19 -6.83 -12.44
N ILE A 259 1.58 -7.80 -11.62
CA ILE A 259 2.70 -8.72 -11.87
C ILE A 259 2.20 -10.14 -12.06
N ASP A 260 2.68 -10.82 -13.10
CA ASP A 260 2.60 -12.28 -13.19
C ASP A 260 3.70 -12.89 -12.32
N VAL A 261 3.30 -13.53 -11.22
CA VAL A 261 4.20 -14.04 -10.17
C VAL A 261 5.10 -15.15 -10.70
N ALA A 262 4.52 -16.10 -11.44
CA ALA A 262 5.24 -17.27 -11.90
C ALA A 262 6.35 -16.90 -12.89
N THR A 263 6.15 -15.88 -13.72
CA THR A 263 7.13 -15.41 -14.70
C THR A 263 7.93 -14.20 -14.26
N ALA A 264 7.56 -13.55 -13.14
CA ALA A 264 8.14 -12.28 -12.66
C ALA A 264 8.13 -11.23 -13.77
N ARG A 265 6.92 -10.94 -14.30
CA ARG A 265 6.75 -9.98 -15.40
C ARG A 265 5.68 -8.96 -15.07
N LEU A 266 6.00 -7.69 -15.33
CA LEU A 266 5.03 -6.61 -15.30
C LEU A 266 4.03 -6.76 -16.45
N VAL A 267 2.78 -7.02 -16.09
CA VAL A 267 1.66 -7.15 -17.02
C VAL A 267 1.20 -5.77 -17.47
N ARG A 268 0.86 -4.89 -16.51
CA ARG A 268 0.38 -3.53 -16.77
C ARG A 268 0.53 -2.65 -15.52
N ILE A 269 0.34 -1.35 -15.71
CA ILE A 269 0.16 -0.36 -14.65
C ILE A 269 -1.22 0.27 -14.87
N ASP A 270 -2.02 0.36 -13.82
CA ASP A 270 -3.36 0.94 -13.81
C ASP A 270 -3.29 2.29 -13.07
N ALA A 271 -3.45 3.41 -13.79
CA ALA A 271 -3.57 4.74 -13.18
C ALA A 271 -4.93 4.88 -12.46
N LEU A 272 -4.95 5.52 -11.29
CA LEU A 272 -6.12 5.49 -10.42
C LEU A 272 -7.07 6.67 -10.60
N GLY A 273 -6.57 7.79 -11.15
CA GLY A 273 -7.30 9.05 -11.30
C GLY A 273 -7.47 9.78 -9.98
N THR A 274 -8.42 10.70 -9.91
CA THR A 274 -8.67 11.51 -8.70
C THR A 274 -10.12 11.40 -8.23
N LYS A 275 -10.38 11.92 -7.04
CA LYS A 275 -11.68 12.03 -6.40
C LYS A 275 -12.07 13.50 -6.30
N ASP A 276 -13.12 13.88 -7.02
CA ASP A 276 -13.70 15.21 -6.92
C ASP A 276 -14.48 15.35 -5.60
N HIS A 277 -13.99 16.20 -4.69
CA HIS A 277 -14.63 16.48 -3.40
C HIS A 277 -15.80 17.48 -3.48
N MET A 278 -16.16 17.99 -4.68
CA MET A 278 -17.41 18.70 -4.91
C MET A 278 -18.61 17.78 -5.17
N VAL A 279 -18.37 16.49 -5.42
CA VAL A 279 -19.43 15.51 -5.65
C VAL A 279 -20.10 15.12 -4.32
N ALA A 280 -21.43 15.17 -4.29
CA ALA A 280 -22.20 14.80 -3.10
C ALA A 280 -21.85 13.38 -2.62
N GLY A 281 -21.54 13.24 -1.33
CA GLY A 281 -21.05 11.99 -0.73
C GLY A 281 -19.52 11.80 -0.78
N ASN A 282 -18.78 12.81 -1.25
CA ASN A 282 -17.31 12.89 -1.15
C ASN A 282 -16.87 14.04 -0.23
N GLY A 283 -17.65 14.37 0.80
CA GLY A 283 -17.25 15.42 1.73
C GLY A 283 -15.96 15.09 2.49
N LEU A 284 -15.31 16.11 3.02
CA LEU A 284 -14.21 15.99 3.97
C LEU A 284 -14.30 17.12 5.00
N ASP A 285 -13.66 16.91 6.14
CA ASP A 285 -13.38 17.96 7.12
C ASP A 285 -11.93 18.45 6.95
N PRO A 286 -11.71 19.67 6.41
CA PRO A 286 -10.39 20.13 6.03
C PRO A 286 -9.61 20.81 7.16
N SER A 287 -10.26 21.13 8.29
CA SER A 287 -9.67 22.04 9.28
C SER A 287 -9.81 21.54 10.72
N ASP A 288 -8.74 21.69 11.48
CA ASP A 288 -8.71 21.54 12.93
C ASP A 288 -8.82 22.91 13.66
N ARG A 289 -9.21 24.00 12.96
CA ARG A 289 -9.27 25.38 13.51
C ARG A 289 -10.66 25.99 13.59
N ASP A 290 -11.68 25.30 13.09
CA ASP A 290 -13.06 25.74 13.21
C ASP A 290 -13.75 25.23 14.49
N ASP A 291 -13.04 24.43 15.30
CA ASP A 291 -13.52 23.77 16.52
C ASP A 291 -14.80 22.92 16.28
N ALA A 292 -15.01 22.41 15.07
CA ALA A 292 -16.17 21.63 14.66
C ALA A 292 -15.79 20.33 13.96
N ILE A 293 -16.79 19.48 13.71
CA ILE A 293 -16.70 18.43 12.69
C ILE A 293 -17.52 18.94 11.51
N ALA A 294 -16.85 19.41 10.47
CA ALA A 294 -17.44 20.19 9.38
C ALA A 294 -17.31 19.50 8.02
N ILE A 295 -17.76 18.25 7.95
CA ILE A 295 -17.71 17.46 6.71
C ILE A 295 -18.60 18.10 5.64
N ALA A 296 -17.95 18.62 4.61
CA ALA A 296 -18.59 19.33 3.51
C ALA A 296 -17.89 19.05 2.18
N ASN A 297 -18.52 19.47 1.09
CA ASN A 297 -17.92 19.42 -0.23
C ASN A 297 -17.05 20.66 -0.48
N TRP A 298 -15.84 20.44 -1.01
CA TRP A 298 -14.82 21.46 -1.19
C TRP A 298 -14.22 21.39 -2.60
N PRO A 299 -13.75 22.52 -3.18
CA PRO A 299 -13.25 22.61 -4.56
C PRO A 299 -11.81 22.07 -4.69
N VAL A 300 -11.61 20.83 -4.27
CA VAL A 300 -10.33 20.11 -4.29
C VAL A 300 -10.51 18.71 -4.87
N ASN A 301 -9.45 18.17 -5.46
CA ASN A 301 -9.41 16.79 -5.95
C ASN A 301 -8.46 15.96 -5.10
N GLY A 302 -8.94 14.87 -4.50
CA GLY A 302 -8.07 13.92 -3.80
C GLY A 302 -7.37 13.00 -4.80
N VAL A 303 -6.05 12.96 -4.77
CA VAL A 303 -5.26 11.93 -5.46
C VAL A 303 -5.43 10.62 -4.67
N PHE A 304 -5.64 9.48 -5.31
CA PHE A 304 -5.99 8.28 -4.53
C PHE A 304 -4.84 7.75 -3.68
N GLU A 305 -3.60 7.82 -4.17
CA GLU A 305 -2.37 7.51 -3.42
C GLU A 305 -2.55 6.38 -2.39
N PRO A 306 -2.77 5.15 -2.85
CA PRO A 306 -2.99 4.07 -1.92
C PRO A 306 -1.70 3.38 -1.52
N ASP A 307 -1.46 3.23 -0.23
CA ASP A 307 -0.47 2.31 0.33
C ASP A 307 -1.09 0.90 0.38
N SER A 308 -1.89 0.63 1.43
CA SER A 308 -2.34 -0.72 1.72
C SER A 308 -3.33 -1.27 0.68
N ILE A 309 -3.06 -2.50 0.21
CA ILE A 309 -3.86 -3.20 -0.80
C ILE A 309 -4.22 -4.63 -0.39
N ALA A 310 -5.49 -5.01 -0.61
CA ALA A 310 -5.99 -6.36 -0.43
C ALA A 310 -6.61 -6.92 -1.71
N VAL A 311 -6.54 -8.24 -1.92
CA VAL A 311 -7.12 -8.90 -3.10
C VAL A 311 -8.18 -9.91 -2.66
N ALA A 312 -9.37 -9.82 -3.24
CA ALA A 312 -10.48 -10.71 -2.93
C ALA A 312 -11.18 -11.22 -4.19
N ASP A 313 -11.52 -12.50 -4.18
CA ASP A 313 -12.46 -13.08 -5.13
C ASP A 313 -13.88 -12.90 -4.54
N LEU A 314 -14.67 -12.00 -5.13
CA LEU A 314 -16.04 -11.69 -4.71
C LEU A 314 -17.05 -12.19 -5.76
N ALA A 315 -18.34 -12.14 -5.42
CA ALA A 315 -19.39 -12.42 -6.40
C ALA A 315 -19.30 -11.44 -7.59
N GLY A 316 -18.89 -11.95 -8.75
CA GLY A 316 -18.69 -11.14 -9.97
C GLY A 316 -17.26 -11.13 -10.51
N GLY A 317 -16.26 -11.57 -9.74
CA GLY A 317 -14.89 -11.69 -10.21
C GLY A 317 -13.84 -11.44 -9.12
N ARG A 318 -12.62 -11.16 -9.57
CA ARG A 318 -11.51 -10.77 -8.70
C ARG A 318 -11.45 -9.25 -8.61
N TYR A 319 -11.21 -8.76 -7.41
CA TYR A 319 -11.08 -7.34 -7.10
C TYR A 319 -9.84 -7.11 -6.26
N TYR A 320 -9.28 -5.90 -6.37
CA TYR A 320 -8.35 -5.39 -5.38
C TYR A 320 -8.98 -4.18 -4.69
N LEU A 321 -8.69 -4.04 -3.40
CA LEU A 321 -9.20 -3.03 -2.51
C LEU A 321 -8.01 -2.20 -2.04
N THR A 322 -8.11 -0.89 -2.09
CA THR A 322 -7.04 0.03 -1.71
C THR A 322 -7.50 0.96 -0.61
N ALA A 323 -6.68 1.18 0.42
CA ALA A 323 -6.82 2.30 1.34
C ALA A 323 -6.20 3.54 0.67
N ASN A 324 -6.94 4.64 0.55
CA ASN A 324 -6.51 5.83 -0.19
C ASN A 324 -6.02 6.89 0.83
N GLU A 325 -4.86 6.63 1.42
CA GLU A 325 -4.35 7.36 2.59
C GLU A 325 -3.72 8.69 2.21
N GLY A 326 -2.91 8.70 1.15
CA GLY A 326 -2.15 9.86 0.72
C GLY A 326 -0.82 9.97 1.43
N ASP A 327 0.24 10.01 0.63
CA ASP A 327 1.58 10.41 1.07
C ASP A 327 2.25 11.19 -0.05
N THR A 328 3.20 12.04 0.33
CA THR A 328 3.88 12.97 -0.56
C THR A 328 5.37 12.88 -0.40
N ARG A 329 6.10 13.21 -1.47
CA ARG A 329 7.55 13.33 -1.41
C ARG A 329 7.96 14.66 -0.80
N ASP A 330 8.36 14.63 0.47
CA ASP A 330 8.89 15.79 1.19
C ASP A 330 10.28 15.50 1.78
N TYR A 331 11.31 15.88 1.02
CA TYR A 331 12.73 15.73 1.33
C TYR A 331 13.42 17.11 1.34
N ASP A 332 14.57 17.23 2.01
CA ASP A 332 15.36 18.48 2.03
C ASP A 332 15.66 19.02 0.61
N GLY A 333 15.87 18.12 -0.36
CA GLY A 333 16.12 18.44 -1.77
C GLY A 333 14.87 18.66 -2.64
N PHE A 334 13.68 18.26 -2.17
CA PHE A 334 12.44 18.33 -2.94
C PHE A 334 11.20 18.25 -2.04
N GLY A 335 10.34 19.27 -2.06
CA GLY A 335 9.03 19.24 -1.41
C GLY A 335 7.90 19.26 -2.43
N GLU A 336 7.00 18.28 -2.34
CA GLU A 336 5.87 18.13 -3.25
C GLU A 336 4.66 19.00 -2.88
N GLU A 337 4.51 19.38 -1.61
CA GLU A 337 3.28 20.01 -1.12
C GLU A 337 3.48 21.35 -0.44
N GLU A 338 2.44 22.19 -0.52
CA GLU A 338 2.34 23.47 0.19
C GLU A 338 0.95 23.63 0.79
N ARG A 339 0.83 24.45 1.85
CA ARG A 339 -0.49 24.76 2.42
C ARG A 339 -1.30 25.57 1.41
N ILE A 340 -2.58 25.22 1.25
CA ILE A 340 -3.47 25.91 0.30
C ILE A 340 -3.54 27.42 0.58
N LYS A 341 -3.45 27.86 1.85
CA LYS A 341 -3.45 29.29 2.19
C LYS A 341 -2.22 30.08 1.71
N ASP A 342 -1.14 29.37 1.40
CA ASP A 342 0.13 29.94 0.96
C ASP A 342 0.27 29.89 -0.58
N LEU A 343 -0.68 29.26 -1.29
CA LEU A 343 -0.77 29.23 -2.75
C LEU A 343 -1.42 30.50 -3.33
N GLU A 344 -1.03 30.86 -4.55
CA GLU A 344 -1.75 31.85 -5.37
C GLU A 344 -2.81 31.10 -6.19
N LEU A 345 -4.10 31.42 -6.02
CA LEU A 345 -5.21 30.73 -6.72
C LEU A 345 -5.73 31.58 -7.87
N ASP A 346 -6.01 30.96 -9.02
CA ASP A 346 -6.62 31.66 -10.17
C ASP A 346 -7.93 32.33 -9.74
N PRO A 347 -8.07 33.66 -9.80
CA PRO A 347 -9.29 34.36 -9.41
C PRO A 347 -10.52 34.02 -10.28
N THR A 348 -10.32 33.44 -11.46
CA THR A 348 -11.36 32.93 -12.35
C THR A 348 -11.94 31.62 -11.83
N ASN A 349 -11.07 30.70 -11.40
CA ASN A 349 -11.48 29.38 -10.90
C ASN A 349 -11.87 29.42 -9.41
N PHE A 350 -11.24 30.30 -8.62
CA PHE A 350 -11.46 30.51 -7.19
C PHE A 350 -11.82 31.97 -6.86
N PRO A 351 -13.00 32.47 -7.29
CA PRO A 351 -13.39 33.88 -7.09
C PRO A 351 -13.54 34.28 -5.61
N ASP A 352 -13.66 33.30 -4.71
CA ASP A 352 -13.80 33.49 -3.25
C ASP A 352 -12.53 33.02 -2.49
N ALA A 353 -11.35 33.05 -3.14
CA ALA A 353 -10.08 32.55 -2.60
C ALA A 353 -9.79 32.99 -1.15
N GLU A 354 -9.97 34.26 -0.79
CA GLU A 354 -9.72 34.77 0.56
C GLU A 354 -10.52 34.01 1.64
N ALA A 355 -11.76 33.62 1.34
CA ALA A 355 -12.58 32.84 2.26
C ALA A 355 -12.17 31.36 2.27
N LEU A 356 -11.93 30.77 1.09
CA LEU A 356 -11.50 29.39 0.94
C LEU A 356 -10.16 29.11 1.65
N GLN A 357 -9.22 30.04 1.55
CA GLN A 357 -7.87 29.96 2.11
C GLN A 357 -7.80 30.30 3.60
N SER A 358 -8.92 30.56 4.28
CA SER A 358 -8.90 30.79 5.72
C SER A 358 -8.51 29.52 6.48
N ASP A 359 -7.92 29.69 7.67
CA ASP A 359 -7.51 28.57 8.52
C ASP A 359 -8.70 27.69 8.92
N GLU A 360 -9.91 28.27 9.00
CA GLU A 360 -11.17 27.58 9.30
C GLU A 360 -11.81 26.86 8.10
N GLN A 361 -11.27 27.00 6.89
CA GLN A 361 -11.73 26.29 5.68
C GLN A 361 -10.62 25.38 5.14
N ILE A 362 -10.33 25.42 3.83
CA ILE A 362 -9.34 24.55 3.21
C ILE A 362 -7.91 25.08 3.32
N GLY A 363 -7.69 26.29 3.85
CA GLY A 363 -6.37 26.91 3.94
C GLY A 363 -5.33 26.07 4.68
N ARG A 364 -5.77 25.14 5.54
CA ARG A 364 -4.89 24.22 6.26
C ARG A 364 -4.64 22.90 5.56
N LEU A 365 -5.41 22.51 4.56
CA LEU A 365 -5.01 21.38 3.74
C LEU A 365 -3.71 21.71 3.01
N THR A 366 -2.92 20.67 2.75
CA THR A 366 -1.83 20.75 1.81
C THR A 366 -2.32 20.32 0.43
N ALA A 367 -1.72 20.90 -0.60
CA ALA A 367 -1.94 20.54 -1.99
C ALA A 367 -0.60 20.37 -2.69
N THR A 368 -0.56 19.50 -3.68
CA THR A 368 0.63 19.30 -4.51
C THR A 368 0.98 20.59 -5.26
N VAL A 369 2.27 20.93 -5.32
CA VAL A 369 2.82 22.02 -6.14
C VAL A 369 3.36 21.55 -7.49
N VAL A 370 3.30 20.24 -7.73
CA VAL A 370 3.76 19.61 -8.97
C VAL A 370 2.72 19.75 -10.09
N ASN A 371 1.44 19.73 -9.71
CA ASN A 371 0.29 19.89 -10.59
C ASN A 371 -0.54 21.11 -10.14
N GLY A 372 -1.43 21.59 -10.99
CA GLY A 372 -2.44 22.60 -10.60
C GLY A 372 -2.33 23.91 -11.37
N ASP A 373 -1.13 24.31 -11.78
CA ASP A 373 -0.88 25.42 -12.73
C ASP A 373 -0.78 24.85 -14.15
N VAL A 374 -1.85 24.97 -14.94
CA VAL A 374 -1.95 24.34 -16.27
C VAL A 374 -1.33 25.22 -17.36
N ASP A 375 -1.28 26.53 -17.15
CA ASP A 375 -0.80 27.49 -18.15
C ASP A 375 0.54 28.18 -17.80
N ASP A 376 1.17 27.77 -16.70
CA ASP A 376 2.52 28.14 -16.25
C ASP A 376 2.63 29.66 -15.97
N ASP A 377 1.54 30.25 -15.42
CA ASP A 377 1.46 31.67 -15.10
C ASP A 377 1.72 31.99 -13.61
N GLY A 378 1.82 30.95 -12.78
CA GLY A 378 2.15 31.01 -11.36
C GLY A 378 0.96 30.99 -10.42
N ASP A 379 -0.27 30.97 -10.93
CA ASP A 379 -1.48 30.71 -10.14
C ASP A 379 -2.04 29.30 -10.38
N TYR A 380 -2.76 28.78 -9.37
CA TYR A 380 -3.30 27.42 -9.42
C TYR A 380 -4.71 27.43 -9.97
N ASP A 381 -4.91 26.75 -11.11
CA ASP A 381 -6.18 26.54 -11.77
C ASP A 381 -7.08 25.54 -11.02
N PHE A 382 -6.44 24.53 -10.40
CA PHE A 382 -7.10 23.52 -9.60
C PHE A 382 -6.19 23.05 -8.46
N LEU A 383 -6.80 22.44 -7.45
CA LEU A 383 -6.11 21.94 -6.27
C LEU A 383 -6.20 20.41 -6.23
N GLU A 384 -5.05 19.76 -6.15
CA GLU A 384 -4.92 18.33 -5.88
C GLU A 384 -4.37 18.14 -4.46
N ILE A 385 -5.09 17.42 -3.62
CA ILE A 385 -4.70 17.13 -2.24
C ILE A 385 -4.26 15.66 -2.13
N PRO A 386 -3.32 15.35 -1.22
CA PRO A 386 -2.93 13.97 -0.97
C PRO A 386 -4.08 13.15 -0.42
N GLY A 387 -4.20 11.93 -0.89
CA GLY A 387 -5.17 10.95 -0.42
C GLY A 387 -6.61 11.19 -0.86
N GLY A 388 -7.34 10.08 -1.02
CA GLY A 388 -8.78 10.09 -1.33
C GLY A 388 -9.66 10.08 -0.08
N ARG A 389 -9.09 9.92 1.12
CA ARG A 389 -9.79 9.79 2.41
C ARG A 389 -10.90 8.75 2.38
N SER A 390 -10.58 7.61 1.78
CA SER A 390 -11.56 6.57 1.42
C SER A 390 -10.86 5.23 1.22
N PHE A 391 -11.62 4.17 1.04
CA PHE A 391 -11.13 2.96 0.38
C PHE A 391 -11.87 2.72 -0.94
N THR A 392 -11.16 2.16 -1.92
CA THR A 392 -11.68 1.88 -3.26
C THR A 392 -11.78 0.38 -3.50
N ILE A 393 -12.81 -0.07 -4.24
CA ILE A 393 -12.87 -1.42 -4.82
C ILE A 393 -12.70 -1.32 -6.34
N ARG A 394 -11.71 -2.04 -6.88
CA ARG A 394 -11.36 -2.02 -8.30
C ARG A 394 -11.38 -3.42 -8.91
N SER A 395 -11.81 -3.50 -10.16
CA SER A 395 -11.82 -4.73 -10.94
C SER A 395 -10.38 -5.16 -11.23
N ALA A 396 -9.98 -6.35 -10.77
CA ALA A 396 -8.62 -6.83 -10.98
C ALA A 396 -8.31 -7.17 -12.45
N LYS A 397 -9.35 -7.29 -13.28
CA LYS A 397 -9.24 -7.56 -14.72
C LYS A 397 -8.65 -6.38 -15.50
N ASP A 398 -9.02 -5.16 -15.12
CA ASP A 398 -8.79 -3.95 -15.93
C ASP A 398 -8.56 -2.67 -15.11
N GLY A 399 -8.41 -2.77 -13.79
CA GLY A 399 -8.13 -1.65 -12.88
C GLY A 399 -9.29 -0.67 -12.65
N ARG A 400 -10.42 -0.90 -13.33
CA ARG A 400 -11.57 0.01 -13.30
C ARG A 400 -12.18 0.07 -11.90
N ARG A 401 -12.40 1.29 -11.40
CA ARG A 401 -13.17 1.55 -10.18
C ARG A 401 -14.58 0.99 -10.28
N VAL A 402 -14.96 0.19 -9.29
CA VAL A 402 -16.27 -0.45 -9.17
C VAL A 402 -17.10 0.28 -8.11
N TRP A 403 -16.44 0.68 -7.02
CA TRP A 403 -17.05 1.38 -5.90
C TRP A 403 -15.97 2.15 -5.13
N ASP A 404 -16.37 3.22 -4.44
CA ASP A 404 -15.55 4.01 -3.53
C ASP A 404 -16.38 4.33 -2.29
N SER A 405 -15.74 4.39 -1.13
CA SER A 405 -16.45 4.69 0.13
C SER A 405 -16.94 6.13 0.27
N GLY A 406 -16.51 7.04 -0.60
CA GLY A 406 -16.92 8.44 -0.51
C GLY A 406 -16.45 9.04 0.81
N ASP A 407 -17.36 9.69 1.52
CA ASP A 407 -17.15 10.25 2.86
C ASP A 407 -17.65 9.33 3.98
N HIS A 408 -18.00 8.06 3.68
CA HIS A 408 -18.60 7.19 4.69
C HIS A 408 -17.71 6.98 5.91
N LEU A 409 -16.37 6.99 5.76
CA LEU A 409 -15.44 6.87 6.88
C LEU A 409 -15.40 8.14 7.73
N GLU A 410 -15.43 9.32 7.09
CA GLU A 410 -15.47 10.63 7.77
C GLU A 410 -16.75 10.78 8.63
N GLN A 411 -17.85 10.16 8.20
CA GLN A 411 -19.16 10.29 8.84
C GLN A 411 -19.38 9.37 10.06
N LEU A 412 -18.38 8.57 10.48
CA LEU A 412 -18.51 7.54 11.54
C LEU A 412 -18.42 8.05 12.98
#